data_AF-A0A962E913-F1
#
_entry.id   AF-A0A962E913-F1
#
_cell.length_a   1.000
_cell.length_b   1.000
_cell.length_c   1.000
_cell.angle_alpha   90.00
_cell.angle_beta   90.00
_cell.angle_gamma   90.00
#
_symmetry.space_group_name_H-M   'P 1'
#
loop_
_entity.id
_entity.type
_entity.pdbx_description
1 polymer ?
#
loop_
_entity_poly.entity_id
_entity_poly.type
_entity_poly.pdbx_seq_one_letter_code
_entity_poly.pdbx_strand_id
1 'polypeptide(L)'
;MNKPPLLLLPALLLTIFCGCSQQPESTPAAENGANSKTAAAHNDSSKLAAQLDQLYADYWEASLALNPLRATFVGDTRYNDQLPDIYSAEYRQKVQQFEQQWLDKLLAIDPAPLDRQQRLSYEIFQRNQQITLEAEQFPDWMLAVNHYRNIAQQLVQLGSGNGPQPFKSVQDYD
;
A
#
# COMPACT_ATOMS: atom_id res chain seq x y z
N MET A 1 44.14 -6.16 26.15
CA MET A 1 45.02 -6.52 25.02
C MET A 1 44.52 -5.78 23.80
N ASN A 2 45.28 -4.75 23.44
CA ASN A 2 44.94 -3.69 22.50
C ASN A 2 45.07 -4.18 21.05
N LYS A 3 44.13 -3.83 20.17
CA LYS A 3 44.32 -3.86 18.72
C LYS A 3 44.63 -2.43 18.24
N PRO A 4 45.65 -2.22 17.39
CA PRO A 4 45.94 -0.89 16.84
C PRO A 4 45.06 -0.58 15.61
N PRO A 5 44.76 0.70 15.32
CA PRO A 5 44.08 1.12 14.10
C PRO A 5 45.11 1.37 12.97
N LEU A 6 44.80 0.91 11.76
CA LEU A 6 45.57 1.23 10.56
C LEU A 6 44.85 2.36 9.79
N LEU A 7 45.44 3.56 9.84
CA LEU A 7 45.16 4.69 8.98
C LEU A 7 45.87 4.50 7.62
N LEU A 8 45.25 4.89 6.50
CA LEU A 8 45.88 5.51 5.33
C LEU A 8 44.83 5.88 4.25
N LEU A 9 44.49 7.17 4.20
CA LEU A 9 44.08 7.96 3.01
C LEU A 9 45.37 8.44 2.29
N PRO A 10 45.34 9.17 1.15
CA PRO A 10 44.39 9.28 0.03
C PRO A 10 45.10 9.19 -1.36
N ALA A 11 44.37 9.14 -2.48
CA ALA A 11 44.91 9.62 -3.78
C ALA A 11 43.81 10.02 -4.77
N LEU A 12 43.84 11.32 -5.06
CA LEU A 12 43.16 12.09 -6.09
C LEU A 12 43.68 11.71 -7.49
N LEU A 13 42.83 11.58 -8.52
CA LEU A 13 43.23 11.91 -9.90
C LEU A 13 41.99 12.25 -10.77
N LEU A 14 41.86 13.55 -11.07
CA LEU A 14 41.06 14.07 -12.18
C LEU A 14 41.73 13.69 -13.51
N THR A 15 40.97 13.16 -14.47
CA THR A 15 41.30 13.28 -15.89
C THR A 15 40.07 13.67 -16.70
N ILE A 16 40.13 14.90 -17.18
CA ILE A 16 39.28 15.52 -18.19
C ILE A 16 39.63 14.87 -19.53
N PHE A 17 38.64 14.32 -20.24
CA PHE A 17 38.76 14.08 -21.67
C PHE A 17 37.74 14.92 -22.41
N CYS A 18 38.26 15.99 -23.00
CA CYS A 18 37.61 16.78 -24.03
C CYS A 18 37.59 15.93 -25.31
N GLY A 19 36.38 15.68 -25.82
CA GLY A 19 36.17 15.04 -27.11
C GLY A 19 34.97 15.69 -27.80
N CYS A 20 35.17 16.90 -28.31
CA CYS A 20 34.25 17.50 -29.27
C CYS A 20 34.37 16.74 -30.60
N SER A 21 33.42 15.87 -30.91
CA SER A 21 33.15 15.48 -32.30
C SER A 21 31.84 16.11 -32.73
N GLN A 22 31.93 17.15 -33.57
CA GLN A 22 30.81 17.66 -34.35
C GLN A 22 30.20 16.52 -35.18
N GLN A 23 28.97 16.12 -34.85
CA GLN A 23 28.10 15.42 -35.81
C GLN A 23 27.43 16.46 -36.72
N PRO A 24 27.35 16.21 -38.03
CA PRO A 24 26.58 17.07 -38.92
C PRO A 24 25.09 16.98 -38.57
N GLU A 25 24.48 18.13 -38.35
CA GLU A 25 23.04 18.31 -38.17
C GLU A 25 22.32 17.73 -39.38
N SER A 26 21.58 16.65 -39.14
CA SER A 26 20.55 16.18 -40.05
C SER A 26 19.27 16.92 -39.71
N THR A 27 18.81 17.70 -40.67
CA THR A 27 17.52 18.41 -40.67
C THR A 27 16.39 17.45 -40.27
N PRO A 28 15.53 17.80 -39.30
CA PRO A 28 14.40 16.95 -38.94
C PRO A 28 13.35 17.06 -40.06
N ALA A 29 13.25 16.02 -40.89
CA ALA A 29 12.05 15.80 -41.68
C ALA A 29 10.91 15.48 -40.71
N ALA A 30 9.80 16.20 -40.86
CA ALA A 30 8.64 16.17 -39.98
C ALA A 30 8.02 14.77 -39.86
N GLU A 31 8.20 14.12 -38.70
CA GLU A 31 7.35 13.03 -38.19
C GLU A 31 6.40 13.55 -37.10
N ASN A 32 5.60 14.57 -37.42
CA ASN A 32 4.67 15.17 -36.44
C ASN A 32 3.41 14.31 -36.16
N GLY A 33 3.31 13.10 -36.73
CA GLY A 33 2.17 12.19 -36.54
C GLY A 33 2.37 11.13 -35.44
N ALA A 34 3.60 10.62 -35.27
CA ALA A 34 3.88 9.55 -34.32
C ALA A 34 4.00 10.06 -32.88
N ASN A 35 4.46 11.31 -32.69
CA ASN A 35 4.71 11.89 -31.37
C ASN A 35 3.40 12.25 -30.63
N SER A 36 2.33 12.54 -31.35
CA SER A 36 1.03 12.94 -30.76
C SER A 36 0.28 11.76 -30.14
N LYS A 37 0.35 10.56 -30.75
CA LYS A 37 -0.33 9.35 -30.24
C LYS A 37 0.32 8.80 -28.97
N THR A 38 1.65 8.83 -28.91
CA THR A 38 2.40 8.39 -27.73
C THR A 38 2.22 9.34 -26.55
N ALA A 39 2.20 10.65 -26.81
CA ALA A 39 1.92 11.66 -25.77
C ALA A 39 0.49 11.56 -25.21
N ALA A 40 -0.52 11.33 -26.06
CA ALA A 40 -1.90 11.11 -25.62
C ALA A 40 -2.05 9.84 -24.77
N ALA A 41 -1.48 8.71 -25.23
CA ALA A 41 -1.52 7.45 -24.48
C ALA A 41 -0.82 7.55 -23.12
N HIS A 42 0.27 8.32 -23.02
CA HIS A 42 0.97 8.57 -21.76
C HIS A 42 0.13 9.41 -20.79
N ASN A 43 -0.57 10.44 -21.29
CA ASN A 43 -1.47 11.25 -20.47
C ASN A 43 -2.68 10.45 -19.95
N ASP A 44 -3.24 9.56 -20.78
CA ASP A 44 -4.34 8.68 -20.37
C ASP A 44 -3.89 7.69 -19.27
N SER A 45 -2.70 7.10 -19.43
CA SER A 45 -2.07 6.24 -18.43
C SER A 45 -1.82 6.98 -17.11
N SER A 46 -1.29 8.21 -17.16
CA SER A 46 -1.04 9.02 -15.95
C SER A 46 -2.33 9.40 -15.22
N LYS A 47 -3.40 9.74 -15.95
CA LYS A 47 -4.70 10.06 -15.35
C LYS A 47 -5.32 8.84 -14.69
N LEU A 48 -5.22 7.67 -15.33
CA LEU A 48 -5.72 6.41 -14.80
C LEU A 48 -4.94 5.98 -13.54
N ALA A 49 -3.63 6.20 -13.53
CA ALA A 49 -2.79 5.95 -12.37
C ALA A 49 -3.22 6.81 -11.17
N ALA A 50 -3.45 8.11 -11.38
CA ALA A 50 -3.96 8.98 -10.32
C ALA A 50 -5.33 8.54 -9.80
N GLN A 51 -6.20 8.02 -10.66
CA GLN A 51 -7.49 7.44 -10.26
C GLN A 51 -7.31 6.19 -9.39
N LEU A 52 -6.37 5.30 -9.75
CA LEU A 52 -6.06 4.12 -8.94
C LEU A 52 -5.43 4.48 -7.60
N ASP A 53 -4.50 5.43 -7.58
CA ASP A 53 -3.88 5.91 -6.35
C ASP A 53 -4.94 6.46 -5.37
N GLN A 54 -5.92 7.21 -5.90
CA GLN A 54 -7.04 7.67 -5.10
C GLN A 54 -7.91 6.50 -4.60
N LEU A 55 -8.20 5.50 -5.44
CA LEU A 55 -8.95 4.31 -5.02
C LEU A 55 -8.25 3.58 -3.88
N TYR A 56 -6.92 3.42 -3.94
CA TYR A 56 -6.14 2.77 -2.89
C TYR A 56 -6.12 3.59 -1.60
N ALA A 57 -5.98 4.91 -1.69
CA ALA A 57 -6.04 5.80 -0.55
C ALA A 57 -7.42 5.78 0.12
N ASP A 58 -8.49 5.82 -0.66
CA ASP A 58 -9.87 5.77 -0.14
C ASP A 58 -10.16 4.40 0.48
N TYR A 59 -9.70 3.32 -0.15
CA TYR A 59 -9.79 1.97 0.42
C TYR A 59 -9.08 1.90 1.77
N TRP A 60 -7.86 2.43 1.84
CA TRP A 60 -7.07 2.44 3.06
C TRP A 60 -7.83 3.09 4.21
N GLU A 61 -8.28 4.34 4.03
CA GLU A 61 -9.04 5.08 5.04
C GLU A 61 -10.32 4.35 5.45
N ALA A 62 -11.09 3.86 4.48
CA ALA A 62 -12.32 3.13 4.76
C ALA A 62 -12.05 1.79 5.48
N SER A 63 -10.92 1.14 5.20
CA SER A 63 -10.53 -0.11 5.82
C SER A 63 -10.06 0.06 7.27
N LEU A 64 -9.50 1.22 7.61
CA LEU A 64 -9.18 1.60 8.99
C LEU A 64 -10.47 1.83 9.79
N ALA A 65 -11.45 2.52 9.21
CA ALA A 65 -12.76 2.69 9.83
C ALA A 65 -13.52 1.36 10.01
N LEU A 66 -13.37 0.40 9.07
CA LEU A 66 -13.96 -0.92 9.20
C LEU A 66 -13.29 -1.76 10.29
N ASN A 67 -11.97 -1.61 10.48
CA ASN A 67 -11.18 -2.36 11.44
C ASN A 67 -10.40 -1.41 12.36
N PRO A 68 -11.05 -0.87 13.40
CA PRO A 68 -10.46 0.03 14.40
C PRO A 68 -9.14 -0.46 14.98
N LEU A 69 -9.04 -1.76 15.30
CA LEU A 69 -7.82 -2.32 15.88
C LEU A 69 -6.64 -2.18 14.92
N ARG A 70 -6.85 -2.36 13.61
CA ARG A 70 -5.81 -2.14 12.62
C ARG A 70 -5.30 -0.70 12.65
N ALA A 71 -6.20 0.28 12.79
CA ALA A 71 -5.84 1.69 12.91
C ALA A 71 -4.88 1.89 14.10
N THR A 72 -5.24 1.35 15.27
CA THR A 72 -4.36 1.37 16.45
C THR A 72 -3.00 0.72 16.17
N PHE A 73 -2.97 -0.45 15.51
CA PHE A 73 -1.72 -1.15 15.20
C PHE A 73 -0.80 -0.39 14.24
N VAL A 74 -1.34 0.46 13.35
CA VAL A 74 -0.54 1.30 12.45
C VAL A 74 -0.26 2.69 13.02
N GLY A 75 -0.64 2.94 14.29
CA GLY A 75 -0.38 4.19 15.00
C GLY A 75 -1.41 5.29 14.74
N ASP A 76 -2.55 4.94 14.14
CA ASP A 76 -3.68 5.85 13.97
C ASP A 76 -4.61 5.77 15.18
N THR A 77 -4.66 6.86 15.94
CA THR A 77 -5.38 6.93 17.22
C THR A 77 -6.85 7.28 17.07
N ARG A 78 -7.37 7.53 15.86
CA ARG A 78 -8.75 7.98 15.62
C ARG A 78 -9.83 7.01 16.12
N TYR A 79 -9.47 5.75 16.37
CA TYR A 79 -10.42 4.67 16.72
C TYR A 79 -9.99 3.87 17.96
N ASN A 80 -9.10 4.40 18.80
CA ASN A 80 -8.57 3.68 19.97
C ASN A 80 -9.63 3.33 21.03
N ASP A 81 -10.79 3.97 20.98
CA ASP A 81 -11.96 3.75 21.83
C ASP A 81 -12.88 2.62 21.33
N GLN A 82 -12.55 1.98 20.20
CA GLN A 82 -13.42 1.02 19.51
C GLN A 82 -12.85 -0.39 19.49
N LEU A 83 -13.66 -1.34 20.00
CA LEU A 83 -13.42 -2.77 19.85
C LEU A 83 -14.47 -3.36 18.88
N PRO A 84 -14.07 -3.86 17.70
CA PRO A 84 -15.02 -4.40 16.73
C PRO A 84 -15.57 -5.77 17.17
N ASP A 85 -16.86 -5.99 16.96
CA ASP A 85 -17.51 -7.29 17.15
C ASP A 85 -17.27 -8.21 15.95
N ILE A 86 -16.03 -8.70 15.83
CA ILE A 86 -15.55 -9.50 14.70
C ILE A 86 -16.23 -10.87 14.55
N TYR A 87 -16.99 -11.33 15.56
CA TYR A 87 -17.64 -12.63 15.56
C TYR A 87 -19.13 -12.57 15.22
N SER A 88 -19.73 -11.38 15.19
CA SER A 88 -21.12 -11.18 14.76
C SER A 88 -21.32 -11.52 13.28
N ALA A 89 -22.53 -11.95 12.93
CA ALA A 89 -22.89 -12.19 11.54
C ALA A 89 -22.91 -10.87 10.74
N GLU A 90 -23.36 -9.81 11.40
CA GLU A 90 -23.43 -8.45 10.90
C GLU A 90 -22.06 -7.92 10.49
N TYR A 91 -21.04 -8.06 11.35
CA TYR A 91 -19.69 -7.62 11.04
C TYR A 91 -19.09 -8.41 9.87
N ARG A 92 -19.26 -9.74 9.85
CA ARG A 92 -18.79 -10.57 8.72
C ARG A 92 -19.43 -10.17 7.40
N GLN A 93 -20.75 -9.95 7.40
CA GLN A 93 -21.45 -9.47 6.22
C GLN A 93 -20.96 -8.08 5.78
N LYS A 94 -20.68 -7.19 6.74
CA LYS A 94 -20.11 -5.87 6.46
C LYS A 94 -18.73 -5.97 5.80
N VAL A 95 -17.87 -6.89 6.27
CA VAL A 95 -16.55 -7.15 5.66
C VAL A 95 -16.71 -7.69 4.24
N GLN A 96 -17.54 -8.72 4.04
CA GLN A 96 -17.83 -9.27 2.71
C GLN A 96 -18.26 -8.18 1.72
N GLN A 97 -19.26 -7.39 2.11
CA GLN A 97 -19.80 -6.32 1.27
C GLN A 97 -18.75 -5.24 0.97
N PHE A 98 -17.92 -4.92 1.96
CA PHE A 98 -16.81 -3.98 1.79
C PHE A 98 -15.84 -4.48 0.74
N GLU A 99 -15.32 -5.71 0.84
CA GLU A 99 -14.34 -6.22 -0.12
C GLU A 99 -14.93 -6.38 -1.52
N GLN A 100 -16.18 -6.85 -1.63
CA GLN A 100 -16.89 -6.92 -2.91
C GLN A 100 -17.04 -5.53 -3.54
N GLN A 101 -17.46 -4.53 -2.76
CA GLN A 101 -17.62 -3.16 -3.24
C GLN A 101 -16.30 -2.60 -3.80
N TRP A 102 -15.18 -2.85 -3.13
CA TRP A 102 -13.87 -2.36 -3.59
C TRP A 102 -13.32 -3.13 -4.77
N LEU A 103 -13.57 -4.44 -4.84
CA LEU A 103 -13.26 -5.24 -6.02
C LEU A 103 -14.06 -4.73 -7.24
N ASP A 104 -15.35 -4.47 -7.09
CA ASP A 104 -16.21 -3.95 -8.17
C ASP A 104 -15.73 -2.57 -8.65
N LYS A 105 -15.37 -1.67 -7.72
CA LYS A 105 -14.78 -0.36 -8.05
C LYS A 105 -13.48 -0.50 -8.84
N LEU A 106 -12.62 -1.46 -8.47
CA LEU A 106 -11.38 -1.72 -9.17
C LEU A 106 -11.66 -2.26 -10.58
N LEU A 107 -12.53 -3.26 -10.71
CA LEU A 107 -12.85 -3.92 -11.99
C LEU A 107 -13.55 -3.00 -13.00
N ALA A 108 -14.13 -1.89 -12.55
CA ALA A 108 -14.65 -0.84 -13.43
C ALA A 108 -13.55 -0.05 -14.16
N ILE A 109 -12.29 -0.20 -13.77
CA ILE A 109 -11.13 0.45 -14.38
C ILE A 109 -10.48 -0.53 -15.37
N ASP A 110 -10.42 -0.17 -16.66
CA ASP A 110 -9.70 -0.96 -17.66
C ASP A 110 -8.18 -0.84 -17.42
N PRO A 111 -7.47 -1.93 -17.06
CA PRO A 111 -6.05 -1.84 -16.80
C PRO A 111 -5.22 -1.78 -18.08
N ALA A 112 -5.77 -1.94 -19.30
CA ALA A 112 -5.00 -1.98 -20.55
C ALA A 112 -4.00 -0.81 -20.75
N PRO A 113 -4.34 0.45 -20.41
CA PRO A 113 -3.43 1.60 -20.55
C PRO A 113 -2.36 1.73 -19.46
N LEU A 114 -2.41 0.90 -18.40
CA LEU A 114 -1.46 0.97 -17.29
C LEU A 114 -0.07 0.50 -17.71
N ASP A 115 0.95 1.18 -17.18
CA ASP A 115 2.31 0.68 -17.24
C ASP A 115 2.50 -0.58 -16.39
N ARG A 116 3.69 -1.18 -16.45
CA ARG A 116 3.98 -2.42 -15.73
C ARG A 116 3.80 -2.29 -14.21
N GLN A 117 4.26 -1.21 -13.60
CA GLN A 117 4.26 -1.05 -12.16
C GLN A 117 2.85 -0.77 -11.63
N GLN A 118 2.09 0.05 -12.35
CA GLN A 118 0.70 0.34 -12.06
C GLN A 118 -0.16 -0.92 -12.22
N ARG A 119 0.06 -1.67 -13.31
CA ARG A 119 -0.62 -2.96 -13.53
C ARG A 119 -0.33 -3.97 -12.43
N LEU A 120 0.92 -4.05 -11.97
CA LEU A 120 1.28 -4.95 -10.86
C LEU A 120 0.50 -4.57 -9.59
N SER A 121 0.40 -3.28 -9.27
CA SER A 121 -0.34 -2.81 -8.10
C SER A 121 -1.84 -3.13 -8.21
N TYR A 122 -2.42 -2.93 -9.40
CA TYR A 122 -3.79 -3.32 -9.72
C TYR A 122 -4.02 -4.83 -9.50
N GLU A 123 -3.15 -5.68 -10.05
CA GLU A 123 -3.25 -7.13 -9.96
C GLU A 123 -3.10 -7.63 -8.51
N ILE A 124 -2.21 -7.03 -7.73
CA ILE A 124 -2.06 -7.34 -6.30
C ILE A 124 -3.33 -6.98 -5.53
N PHE A 125 -3.88 -5.79 -5.77
CA PHE A 125 -5.12 -5.38 -5.10
C PHE A 125 -6.28 -6.32 -5.47
N GLN A 126 -6.47 -6.57 -6.77
CA GLN A 126 -7.51 -7.49 -7.26
C GLN A 126 -7.39 -8.86 -6.59
N ARG A 127 -6.18 -9.43 -6.58
CA ARG A 127 -5.91 -10.75 -5.99
C ARG A 127 -6.19 -10.75 -4.49
N ASN A 128 -5.81 -9.71 -3.76
CA ASN A 128 -6.06 -9.64 -2.33
C ASN A 128 -7.56 -9.68 -2.02
N GLN A 129 -8.39 -8.92 -2.76
CA GLN A 129 -9.84 -8.94 -2.52
C GLN A 129 -10.49 -10.27 -2.91
N GLN A 130 -10.06 -10.85 -4.02
CA GLN A 130 -10.54 -12.17 -4.43
C GLN A 130 -10.20 -13.23 -3.38
N ILE A 131 -8.97 -13.24 -2.85
CA ILE A 131 -8.57 -14.17 -1.79
C ILE A 131 -9.40 -13.97 -0.52
N THR A 132 -9.68 -12.73 -0.11
CA THR A 132 -10.51 -12.47 1.07
C THR A 132 -11.94 -12.99 0.89
N LEU A 133 -12.54 -12.76 -0.28
CA LEU A 133 -13.88 -13.27 -0.61
C LEU A 133 -13.90 -14.80 -0.74
N GLU A 134 -12.90 -15.39 -1.38
CA GLU A 134 -12.75 -16.85 -1.48
C GLU A 134 -12.55 -17.51 -0.11
N ALA A 135 -11.91 -16.81 0.83
CA ALA A 135 -11.67 -17.34 2.18
C ALA A 135 -12.97 -17.57 2.96
N GLU A 136 -14.08 -16.95 2.59
CA GLU A 136 -15.39 -17.11 3.27
C GLU A 136 -15.93 -18.53 3.24
N GLN A 137 -15.49 -19.35 2.28
CA GLN A 137 -15.82 -20.78 2.25
C GLN A 137 -15.21 -21.55 3.45
N PHE A 138 -14.23 -20.95 4.14
CA PHE A 138 -13.55 -21.51 5.31
C PHE A 138 -13.93 -20.69 6.55
N PRO A 139 -14.82 -21.20 7.44
CA PRO A 139 -15.36 -20.43 8.57
C PRO A 139 -14.35 -20.33 9.73
N ASP A 140 -13.26 -19.60 9.52
CA ASP A 140 -12.20 -19.35 10.51
C ASP A 140 -12.70 -18.67 11.80
N TRP A 141 -13.74 -17.85 11.68
CA TRP A 141 -14.43 -17.20 12.80
C TRP A 141 -15.06 -18.19 13.80
N MET A 142 -15.32 -19.44 13.40
CA MET A 142 -15.74 -20.50 14.32
C MET A 142 -14.59 -20.99 15.21
N LEU A 143 -13.34 -20.68 14.85
CA LEU A 143 -12.13 -20.99 15.62
C LEU A 143 -11.74 -19.78 16.48
N ALA A 144 -12.62 -19.43 17.42
CA ALA A 144 -12.47 -18.24 18.27
C ALA A 144 -11.13 -18.17 19.02
N VAL A 145 -10.52 -19.32 19.31
CA VAL A 145 -9.18 -19.44 19.89
C VAL A 145 -8.29 -20.28 18.99
N ASN A 146 -7.17 -19.72 18.57
CA ASN A 146 -6.05 -20.46 18.02
C ASN A 146 -4.71 -19.93 18.59
N HIS A 147 -3.64 -20.67 18.32
CA HIS A 147 -2.30 -20.42 18.89
C HIS A 147 -1.64 -19.11 18.41
N TYR A 148 -2.18 -18.47 17.36
CA TYR A 148 -1.58 -17.30 16.74
C TYR A 148 -2.43 -16.03 16.91
N ARG A 149 -3.76 -16.14 16.81
CA ARG A 149 -4.72 -15.03 16.87
C ARG A 149 -5.93 -15.43 17.70
N ASN A 150 -6.20 -14.67 18.76
CA ASN A 150 -7.46 -14.68 19.47
C ASN A 150 -7.67 -13.32 20.17
N ILE A 151 -8.91 -12.98 20.49
CA ILE A 151 -9.24 -11.66 21.06
C ILE A 151 -8.59 -11.44 22.43
N ALA A 152 -8.46 -12.47 23.26
CA ALA A 152 -7.84 -12.36 24.57
C ALA A 152 -6.35 -11.97 24.47
N GLN A 153 -5.61 -12.60 23.55
CA GLN A 153 -4.22 -12.24 23.27
C GLN A 153 -4.09 -10.82 22.70
N GLN A 154 -5.03 -10.38 21.87
CA GLN A 154 -5.04 -9.00 21.35
C GLN A 154 -5.27 -7.98 22.46
N LEU A 155 -6.23 -8.22 23.35
CA LEU A 155 -6.50 -7.34 24.50
C LEU A 155 -5.30 -7.23 25.44
N VAL A 156 -4.57 -8.32 25.69
CA VAL A 156 -3.33 -8.28 26.48
C VAL A 156 -2.27 -7.41 25.80
N GLN A 157 -2.10 -7.51 24.48
CA GLN A 157 -1.15 -6.68 23.74
C GLN A 157 -1.53 -5.20 23.81
N LEU A 158 -2.81 -4.88 23.59
CA LEU A 158 -3.35 -3.52 23.66
C LEU A 158 -3.15 -2.93 25.06
N GLY A 159 -3.53 -3.65 26.13
CA GLY A 159 -3.43 -3.18 27.51
C GLY A 159 -2.05 -3.25 28.15
N SER A 160 -1.00 -3.65 27.42
CA SER A 160 0.34 -3.90 27.99
C SER A 160 1.13 -2.65 28.36
N GLY A 161 0.69 -1.45 27.94
CA GLY A 161 1.44 -0.20 28.15
C GLY A 161 2.62 0.01 27.20
N ASN A 162 3.14 -1.07 26.59
CA ASN A 162 4.26 -1.05 25.63
C ASN A 162 3.86 -1.55 24.23
N GLY A 163 2.55 -1.73 24.02
CA GLY A 163 1.97 -2.26 22.79
C GLY A 163 1.56 -1.16 21.79
N PRO A 164 0.66 -1.49 20.86
CA PRO A 164 0.20 -0.54 19.84
C PRO A 164 -0.66 0.59 20.41
N GLN A 165 -1.40 0.35 21.50
CA GLN A 165 -2.19 1.38 22.16
C GLN A 165 -1.29 2.17 23.12
N PRO A 166 -1.18 3.51 22.96
CA PRO A 166 -0.39 4.36 23.85
C PRO A 166 -1.09 4.54 25.20
N PHE A 167 -0.33 4.90 26.23
CA PHE A 167 -0.81 5.28 27.58
C PHE A 167 0.00 6.47 28.12
N LYS A 168 0.20 7.50 27.29
CA LYS A 168 1.13 8.62 27.53
C LYS A 168 0.43 9.94 27.82
N SER A 169 -0.82 10.10 27.40
CA SER A 169 -1.62 11.31 27.58
C SER A 169 -2.94 10.99 28.29
N VAL A 170 -3.63 12.00 28.83
CA VAL A 170 -4.95 11.80 29.46
C VAL A 170 -5.94 11.16 28.48
N GLN A 171 -5.94 11.61 27.22
CA GLN A 171 -6.80 11.08 26.16
C GLN A 171 -6.59 9.58 25.90
N ASP A 172 -5.42 9.03 26.22
CA ASP A 172 -5.14 7.61 26.03
C ASP A 172 -5.86 6.71 27.06
N TYR A 173 -6.37 7.29 28.15
CA TYR A 173 -7.09 6.59 29.22
C TYR A 173 -8.62 6.76 29.15
N ASP A 174 -9.10 7.68 28.29
CA ASP A 174 -10.52 7.96 28.06
C ASP A 174 -11.09 7.00 26.99
#